data_AF-A0A498P4P7-F1
#
_entry.id   AF-A0A498P4P7-F1
#
_cell.length_a   1.000
_cell.length_b   1.000
_cell.length_c   1.000
_cell.angle_alpha   90.00
_cell.angle_beta   90.00
_cell.angle_gamma   90.00
#
_symmetry.space_group_name_H-M   'P 1'
#
loop_
_entity.id
_entity.type
_entity.pdbx_description
1 polymer ?
#
loop_
_entity_poly.entity_id
_entity_poly.type
_entity_poly.pdbx_seq_one_letter_code
_entity_poly.pdbx_strand_id
1 'polypeptide(L)'
;MNAAAAELKKYKALIESADMERSRLLLEKAEAETEKKKAEAELQSFMDTEDSITDQYNKDLLEVQEEKKSVDQVNQNLKRELHDLQKKLQVKRAESDSLQRKFKIEAEIPVKTVKFARVLEREEGEEADDQVESVFTVTQRPSFVLKGGQAVITFEEEKVAEQILRLAKCSVTCDKSKMDVKPYSLTLDPSVKFEVHIQVSKKSIKFCNAPPTLPEERMRDRLELSFSRVSRGGGEVDKLEYDKHTGTGRVTFLNTGVAENLVHRGKFCVDTGSDVLVDVLPLYEYQLRKFQTYSGVPNRTVLLGGIQALMDEEDLQDHLEIHFQKPSNYGGEVENIKYVPDGTQLTAFFSEDITEKEQ
;
A
#
# COMPACT_ATOMS: atom_id res chain seq x y z
N MET A 1 131.19 48.44 -17.31
CA MET A 1 130.14 48.04 -18.27
C MET A 1 129.20 46.92 -17.79
N ASN A 2 129.37 46.32 -16.59
CA ASN A 2 128.56 45.16 -16.16
C ASN A 2 127.26 45.46 -15.37
N ALA A 3 127.07 46.67 -14.83
CA ALA A 3 125.90 46.98 -13.99
C ALA A 3 124.62 47.27 -14.81
N ALA A 4 124.72 48.09 -15.87
CA ALA A 4 123.57 48.47 -16.70
C ALA A 4 122.97 47.30 -17.49
N ALA A 5 123.79 46.34 -17.95
CA ALA A 5 123.30 45.14 -18.65
C ALA A 5 122.57 44.17 -17.72
N ALA A 6 122.97 44.08 -16.45
CA ALA A 6 122.32 43.25 -15.43
C ALA A 6 120.96 43.82 -15.01
N GLU A 7 120.87 45.15 -14.84
CA GLU A 7 119.59 45.83 -14.61
C GLU A 7 118.62 45.66 -15.78
N LEU A 8 119.09 45.83 -17.01
CA LEU A 8 118.25 45.71 -18.21
C LEU A 8 117.72 44.28 -18.37
N LYS A 9 118.52 43.26 -18.04
CA LYS A 9 118.09 41.86 -17.99
C LYS A 9 117.05 41.61 -16.89
N LYS A 10 117.21 42.24 -15.71
CA LYS A 10 116.25 42.17 -14.61
C LYS A 10 114.91 42.80 -14.98
N TYR A 11 114.91 43.99 -15.58
CA TYR A 11 113.69 44.65 -16.04
C TYR A 11 112.99 43.88 -17.17
N LYS A 12 113.73 43.30 -18.12
CA LYS A 12 113.15 42.42 -19.15
C LYS A 12 112.45 41.20 -18.55
N ALA A 13 113.09 40.52 -17.59
CA ALA A 13 112.47 39.39 -16.90
C ALA A 13 111.23 39.81 -16.08
N LEU A 14 111.26 41.00 -15.49
CA LEU A 14 110.12 41.55 -14.76
C LEU A 14 108.94 41.86 -15.71
N ILE A 15 109.23 42.41 -16.89
CA ILE A 15 108.23 42.69 -17.93
C ILE A 15 107.63 41.40 -18.46
N GLU A 16 108.45 40.38 -18.79
CA GLU A 16 107.95 39.07 -19.20
C GLU A 16 107.08 38.40 -18.11
N SER A 17 107.50 38.47 -16.85
CA SER A 17 106.70 37.96 -15.73
C SER A 17 105.37 38.70 -15.60
N ALA A 18 105.36 40.02 -15.78
CA ALA A 18 104.15 40.83 -15.73
C ALA A 18 103.22 40.56 -16.93
N ASP A 19 103.76 40.34 -18.12
CA ASP A 19 102.98 40.00 -19.32
C ASP A 19 102.41 38.58 -19.25
N MET A 20 103.15 37.62 -18.67
CA MET A 20 102.65 36.27 -18.38
C MET A 20 101.48 36.32 -17.38
N GLU A 21 101.63 37.08 -16.29
CA GLU A 21 100.56 37.24 -15.30
C GLU A 21 99.35 37.99 -15.89
N ARG A 22 99.58 39.02 -16.71
CA ARG A 22 98.50 39.72 -17.44
C ARG A 22 97.73 38.77 -18.36
N SER A 23 98.43 37.88 -19.07
CA SER A 23 97.82 36.90 -19.96
C SER A 23 97.01 35.85 -19.17
N ARG A 24 97.53 35.41 -18.01
CA ARG A 24 96.80 34.51 -17.09
C ARG A 24 95.51 35.16 -16.59
N LEU A 25 95.59 36.40 -16.10
CA LEU A 25 94.43 37.15 -15.61
C LEU A 25 93.40 37.43 -16.71
N LEU A 26 93.84 37.67 -17.95
CA LEU A 26 92.92 37.84 -19.08
C LEU A 26 92.19 36.54 -19.42
N LEU A 27 92.86 35.38 -19.34
CA LEU A 27 92.24 34.08 -19.54
C LEU A 27 91.22 33.78 -18.43
N GLU A 28 91.61 33.96 -17.16
CA GLU A 28 90.74 33.76 -16.00
C GLU A 28 89.52 34.69 -16.03
N LYS A 29 89.70 35.96 -16.45
CA LYS A 29 88.58 36.88 -16.68
C LYS A 29 87.64 36.37 -17.78
N ALA A 30 88.18 35.89 -18.89
CA ALA A 30 87.36 35.38 -19.99
C ALA A 30 86.57 34.14 -19.57
N GLU A 31 87.21 33.21 -18.84
CA GLU A 31 86.57 32.03 -18.26
C GLU A 31 85.45 32.44 -17.28
N ALA A 32 85.73 33.36 -16.35
CA ALA A 32 84.73 33.89 -15.42
C ALA A 32 83.56 34.61 -16.12
N GLU A 33 83.82 35.35 -17.21
CA GLU A 33 82.74 35.97 -18.02
C GLU A 33 81.90 34.91 -18.74
N THR A 34 82.51 33.82 -19.22
CA THR A 34 81.76 32.71 -19.84
C THR A 34 80.91 31.95 -18.83
N GLU A 35 81.45 31.68 -17.63
CA GLU A 35 80.69 31.05 -16.54
C GLU A 35 79.56 31.95 -16.05
N LYS A 36 79.82 33.25 -15.89
CA LYS A 36 78.79 34.23 -15.54
C LYS A 36 77.64 34.21 -16.55
N LYS A 37 77.94 34.28 -17.85
CA LYS A 37 76.90 34.23 -18.90
C LYS A 37 76.12 32.92 -18.88
N LYS A 38 76.79 31.80 -18.59
CA LYS A 38 76.15 30.50 -18.46
C LYS A 38 75.21 30.46 -17.26
N ALA A 39 75.64 30.95 -16.10
CA ALA A 39 74.83 31.03 -14.90
C ALA A 39 73.63 31.99 -15.08
N GLU A 40 73.81 33.12 -15.78
CA GLU A 40 72.72 34.04 -16.13
C GLU A 40 71.68 33.38 -17.06
N ALA A 41 72.12 32.59 -18.04
CA ALA A 41 71.23 31.86 -18.93
C ALA A 41 70.48 30.72 -18.22
N GLU A 42 71.15 29.99 -17.33
CA GLU A 42 70.52 28.96 -16.49
C GLU A 42 69.47 29.58 -15.55
N LEU A 43 69.79 30.70 -14.91
CA LEU A 43 68.85 31.43 -14.05
C LEU A 43 67.62 31.88 -14.84
N GLN A 44 67.80 32.44 -16.04
CA GLN A 44 66.68 32.83 -16.89
C GLN A 44 65.81 31.62 -17.25
N SER A 45 66.42 30.48 -17.60
CA SER A 45 65.67 29.26 -17.90
C SER A 45 64.87 28.75 -16.70
N PHE A 46 65.43 28.86 -15.48
CA PHE A 46 64.71 28.49 -14.26
C PHE A 46 63.52 29.41 -14.01
N MET A 47 63.70 30.73 -14.17
CA MET A 47 62.61 31.70 -14.03
C MET A 47 61.48 31.41 -15.01
N ASP A 48 61.80 31.18 -16.29
CA ASP A 48 60.79 30.87 -17.31
C ASP A 48 60.04 29.56 -16.98
N THR A 49 60.73 28.55 -16.44
CA THR A 49 60.08 27.31 -15.99
C THR A 49 59.20 27.51 -14.75
N GLU A 50 59.62 28.34 -13.81
CA GLU A 50 58.86 28.66 -12.60
C GLU A 50 57.57 29.39 -12.95
N ASP A 51 57.63 30.36 -13.86
CA ASP A 51 56.46 31.07 -14.39
C ASP A 51 55.50 30.10 -15.08
N SER A 52 56.02 29.22 -15.96
CA SER A 52 55.19 28.23 -16.65
C SER A 52 54.52 27.24 -15.70
N ILE A 53 55.21 26.81 -14.64
CA ILE A 53 54.65 25.90 -13.64
C ILE A 53 53.56 26.62 -12.83
N THR A 54 53.80 27.88 -12.47
CA THR A 54 52.85 28.70 -11.70
C THR A 54 51.56 28.94 -12.49
N ASP A 55 51.67 29.24 -13.78
CA ASP A 55 50.51 29.41 -14.67
C ASP A 55 49.71 28.11 -14.82
N GLN A 56 50.40 26.98 -14.99
CA GLN A 56 49.73 25.68 -15.09
C GLN A 56 49.02 25.31 -13.78
N TYR A 57 49.67 25.51 -12.63
CA TYR A 57 49.08 25.27 -11.32
C TYR A 57 47.82 26.12 -11.09
N ASN A 58 47.86 27.41 -11.43
CA ASN A 58 46.72 28.29 -11.30
C ASN A 58 45.56 27.87 -12.19
N LYS A 59 45.84 27.39 -13.41
CA LYS A 59 44.84 26.88 -14.34
C LYS A 59 44.17 25.62 -13.81
N ASP A 60 44.96 24.64 -13.36
CA ASP A 60 44.44 23.39 -12.79
C ASP A 60 43.63 23.65 -11.51
N LEU A 61 44.07 24.60 -10.68
CA LEU A 61 43.36 25.01 -9.46
C LEU A 61 41.98 25.60 -9.78
N LEU A 62 41.87 26.41 -10.85
CA LEU A 62 40.59 26.98 -11.29
C LEU A 62 39.64 25.89 -11.79
N GLU A 63 40.14 24.94 -12.59
CA GLU A 63 39.35 23.82 -13.12
C GLU A 63 38.78 22.95 -11.98
N VAL A 64 39.62 22.57 -11.02
CA VAL A 64 39.19 21.81 -9.83
C VAL A 64 38.18 22.60 -8.98
N GLN A 65 38.31 23.93 -8.88
CA GLN A 65 37.34 24.75 -8.17
C GLN A 65 35.99 24.81 -8.89
N GLU A 66 35.96 24.86 -10.22
CA GLU A 66 34.73 24.82 -11.00
C GLU A 66 34.04 23.46 -10.91
N GLU A 67 34.79 22.37 -11.04
CA GLU A 67 34.26 21.02 -10.86
C GLU A 67 33.66 20.83 -9.47
N LYS A 68 34.36 21.28 -8.42
CA LYS A 68 33.85 21.22 -7.05
C LYS A 68 32.54 21.99 -6.90
N LYS A 69 32.45 23.21 -7.44
CA LYS A 69 31.21 24.01 -7.42
C LYS A 69 30.06 23.31 -8.16
N SER A 70 30.36 22.71 -9.31
CA SER A 70 29.39 21.93 -10.10
C SER A 70 28.87 20.73 -9.31
N VAL A 71 29.76 19.93 -8.74
CA VAL A 71 29.42 18.76 -7.91
C VAL A 71 28.62 19.16 -6.67
N ASP A 72 28.99 20.25 -6.00
CA ASP A 72 28.26 20.76 -4.83
C ASP A 72 26.83 21.20 -5.21
N GLN A 73 26.65 21.85 -6.35
CA GLN A 73 25.31 22.21 -6.85
C GLN A 73 24.46 20.97 -7.16
N VAL A 74 25.03 19.97 -7.83
CA VAL A 74 24.33 18.70 -8.12
C VAL A 74 23.95 17.98 -6.83
N ASN A 75 24.87 17.89 -5.86
CA ASN A 75 24.60 17.29 -4.55
C ASN A 75 23.49 18.01 -3.79
N GLN A 76 23.44 19.35 -3.85
CA GLN A 76 22.37 20.11 -3.22
C GLN A 76 21.01 19.87 -3.89
N ASN A 77 20.99 19.80 -5.23
CA ASN A 77 19.76 19.50 -5.98
C ASN A 77 19.26 18.07 -5.66
N LEU A 78 20.15 17.08 -5.70
CA LEU A 78 19.81 15.69 -5.35
C LEU A 78 19.28 15.57 -3.92
N LYS A 79 19.88 16.27 -2.94
CA LYS A 79 19.36 16.29 -1.56
C LYS A 79 17.94 16.86 -1.47
N ARG A 80 17.65 17.93 -2.22
CA ARG A 80 16.30 18.52 -2.28
C ARG A 80 15.30 17.53 -2.89
N GLU A 81 15.65 16.90 -4.00
CA GLU A 81 14.79 15.89 -4.64
C GLU A 81 14.54 14.68 -3.73
N LEU A 82 15.58 14.19 -3.04
CA LEU A 82 15.45 13.08 -2.09
C LEU A 82 14.46 13.40 -0.97
N HIS A 83 14.54 14.61 -0.41
CA HIS A 83 13.65 15.05 0.64
C HIS A 83 12.20 15.20 0.15
N ASP A 84 11.99 15.71 -1.06
CA ASP A 84 10.66 15.81 -1.65
C ASP A 84 10.06 14.43 -1.96
N LEU A 85 10.87 13.50 -2.47
CA LEU A 85 10.45 12.11 -2.69
C LEU A 85 10.11 11.41 -1.35
N GLN A 86 10.90 11.63 -0.31
CA GLN A 86 10.61 11.10 1.03
C GLN A 86 9.28 11.64 1.58
N LYS A 87 9.01 12.94 1.44
CA LYS A 87 7.72 13.53 1.83
C LYS A 87 6.55 12.93 1.05
N LYS A 88 6.67 12.84 -0.28
CA LYS A 88 5.64 12.22 -1.13
C LYS A 88 5.38 10.77 -0.73
N LEU A 89 6.44 10.01 -0.44
CA LEU A 89 6.34 8.63 0.00
C LEU A 89 5.67 8.51 1.38
N GLN A 90 5.96 9.41 2.31
CA GLN A 90 5.31 9.44 3.62
C GLN A 90 3.81 9.73 3.51
N VAL A 91 3.42 10.70 2.67
CA VAL A 91 2.00 10.99 2.39
C VAL A 91 1.32 9.77 1.78
N LYS A 92 1.93 9.12 0.79
CA LYS A 92 1.39 7.92 0.16
C LYS A 92 1.27 6.73 1.14
N ARG A 93 2.23 6.57 2.06
CA ARG A 93 2.13 5.56 3.14
C ARG A 93 0.97 5.87 4.08
N ALA A 94 0.83 7.12 4.53
CA ALA A 94 -0.28 7.52 5.38
C ALA A 94 -1.64 7.34 4.70
N GLU A 95 -1.75 7.66 3.41
CA GLU A 95 -2.93 7.37 2.58
C GLU A 95 -3.21 5.86 2.55
N SER A 96 -2.20 5.02 2.29
CA SER A 96 -2.34 3.56 2.27
C SER A 96 -2.78 3.00 3.63
N ASP A 97 -2.18 3.44 4.73
CA ASP A 97 -2.54 3.01 6.08
C ASP A 97 -3.98 3.43 6.43
N SER A 98 -4.38 4.65 6.04
CA SER A 98 -5.75 5.13 6.20
C SER A 98 -6.73 4.28 5.40
N LEU A 99 -6.41 3.95 4.15
CA LEU A 99 -7.23 3.08 3.31
C LEU A 99 -7.32 1.67 3.91
N GLN A 100 -6.19 1.07 4.31
CA GLN A 100 -6.17 -0.24 4.96
C GLN A 100 -7.05 -0.28 6.20
N ARG A 101 -7.00 0.74 7.06
CA ARG A 101 -7.90 0.83 8.23
C ARG A 101 -9.36 0.99 7.82
N LYS A 102 -9.64 1.81 6.81
CA LYS A 102 -10.99 2.05 6.31
C LYS A 102 -11.63 0.78 5.71
N PHE A 103 -10.82 -0.08 5.09
CA PHE A 103 -11.27 -1.31 4.42
C PHE A 103 -10.99 -2.59 5.23
N LYS A 104 -10.51 -2.49 6.47
CA LYS A 104 -10.38 -3.65 7.35
C LYS A 104 -11.76 -4.04 7.85
N ILE A 105 -12.39 -4.98 7.16
CA ILE A 105 -13.68 -5.55 7.58
C ILE A 105 -13.40 -6.65 8.58
N GLU A 106 -13.71 -6.39 9.84
CA GLU A 106 -13.89 -7.42 10.85
C GLU A 106 -15.40 -7.67 10.93
N ALA A 107 -15.87 -8.67 10.19
CA ALA A 107 -17.26 -9.06 10.17
C ALA A 107 -17.41 -10.43 10.85
N GLU A 108 -18.08 -10.46 11.99
CA GLU A 108 -18.61 -11.70 12.54
C GLU A 108 -19.76 -12.16 11.64
N ILE A 109 -19.54 -13.22 10.87
CA ILE A 109 -20.58 -13.78 10.02
C ILE A 109 -21.60 -14.48 10.93
N PRO A 110 -22.86 -14.01 10.99
CA PRO A 110 -23.84 -14.59 11.89
C PRO A 110 -24.21 -16.01 11.45
N VAL A 111 -24.40 -16.89 12.43
CA VAL A 111 -24.91 -18.25 12.18
C VAL A 111 -26.34 -18.13 11.65
N LYS A 112 -26.56 -18.54 10.40
CA LYS A 112 -27.86 -18.47 9.74
C LYS A 112 -28.33 -19.86 9.33
N THR A 113 -29.55 -20.22 9.72
CA THR A 113 -30.17 -21.48 9.28
C THR A 113 -30.47 -21.41 7.80
N VAL A 114 -29.88 -22.32 7.02
CA VAL A 114 -30.15 -22.46 5.58
C VAL A 114 -31.31 -23.43 5.38
N LYS A 115 -32.15 -23.14 4.38
CA LYS A 115 -33.16 -24.07 3.87
C LYS A 115 -32.67 -24.59 2.52
N PHE A 116 -32.51 -25.90 2.40
CA PHE A 116 -32.17 -26.52 1.12
C PHE A 116 -33.41 -26.45 0.22
N ALA A 117 -33.33 -25.68 -0.87
CA ALA A 117 -34.46 -25.42 -1.74
C ALA A 117 -34.68 -26.53 -2.79
N ARG A 118 -33.60 -27.19 -3.22
CA ARG A 118 -33.65 -28.22 -4.26
C ARG A 118 -32.48 -29.18 -4.11
N VAL A 119 -32.75 -30.47 -4.30
CA VAL A 119 -31.71 -31.47 -4.54
C VAL A 119 -31.45 -31.46 -6.04
N LEU A 120 -30.20 -31.21 -6.45
CA LEU A 120 -29.81 -31.36 -7.85
C LEU A 120 -29.74 -32.86 -8.14
N GLU A 121 -30.52 -33.32 -9.13
CA GLU A 121 -30.45 -34.70 -9.61
C GLU A 121 -29.07 -34.91 -10.23
N ARG A 122 -28.38 -35.95 -9.78
CA ARG A 122 -27.04 -36.32 -10.25
C ARG A 122 -27.20 -37.03 -11.59
N GLU A 123 -26.43 -36.66 -12.62
CA GLU A 123 -26.41 -37.42 -13.87
C GLU A 123 -25.76 -38.79 -13.61
N GLU A 124 -26.36 -39.87 -14.15
CA GLU A 124 -25.83 -41.23 -14.00
C GLU A 124 -24.44 -41.33 -14.64
N GLY A 125 -23.38 -41.33 -13.81
CA GLY A 125 -22.00 -41.44 -14.26
C GLY A 125 -21.03 -40.40 -13.68
N GLU A 126 -21.54 -39.37 -12.99
CA GLU A 126 -20.67 -38.43 -12.27
C GLU A 126 -20.11 -39.08 -11.00
N GLU A 127 -18.78 -39.12 -10.88
CA GLU A 127 -18.09 -39.51 -9.64
C GLU A 127 -18.69 -38.73 -8.47
N ALA A 128 -18.96 -39.42 -7.37
CA ALA A 128 -19.58 -38.79 -6.22
C ALA A 128 -18.70 -37.61 -5.77
N ASP A 129 -19.21 -36.39 -5.92
CA ASP A 129 -18.50 -35.20 -5.46
C ASP A 129 -18.14 -35.39 -3.98
N ASP A 130 -16.84 -35.45 -3.70
CA ASP A 130 -16.30 -35.71 -2.38
C ASP A 130 -16.43 -34.48 -1.46
N GLN A 131 -16.98 -33.38 -1.97
CA GLN A 131 -17.12 -32.12 -1.26
C GLN A 131 -18.55 -31.58 -1.37
N VAL A 132 -18.89 -30.67 -0.47
CA VAL A 132 -20.09 -29.83 -0.55
C VAL A 132 -19.61 -28.39 -0.68
N GLU A 133 -19.97 -27.74 -1.78
CA GLU A 133 -19.66 -26.33 -1.98
C GLU A 133 -20.83 -25.44 -1.56
N SER A 134 -20.52 -24.28 -0.99
CA SER A 134 -21.50 -23.27 -0.63
C SER A 134 -20.91 -21.88 -0.87
N VAL A 135 -21.69 -21.02 -1.53
CA VAL A 135 -21.27 -19.66 -1.85
C VAL A 135 -22.17 -18.67 -1.11
N PHE A 136 -21.57 -17.82 -0.28
CA PHE A 136 -22.27 -16.77 0.44
C PHE A 136 -21.80 -15.40 -0.03
N THR A 137 -22.71 -14.56 -0.52
CA THR A 137 -22.39 -13.17 -0.86
C THR A 137 -22.58 -12.30 0.37
N VAL A 138 -21.48 -11.70 0.83
CA VAL A 138 -21.47 -10.72 1.92
C VAL A 138 -21.39 -9.33 1.30
N THR A 139 -22.42 -8.52 1.56
CA THR A 139 -22.49 -7.13 1.09
C THR A 139 -22.64 -6.20 2.29
N GLN A 140 -21.64 -5.35 2.51
CA GLN A 140 -21.78 -4.22 3.41
C GLN A 140 -22.60 -3.16 2.70
N ARG A 141 -23.74 -2.77 3.26
CA ARG A 141 -24.56 -1.70 2.67
C ARG A 141 -23.88 -0.35 2.90
N PRO A 142 -23.62 0.45 1.84
CA PRO A 142 -23.16 1.81 2.03
C PRO A 142 -24.16 2.58 2.89
N SER A 143 -23.65 3.41 3.79
CA SER A 143 -24.48 4.21 4.69
C SER A 143 -24.04 5.66 4.71
N PHE A 144 -24.98 6.56 4.97
CA PHE A 144 -24.71 7.97 5.20
C PHE A 144 -25.44 8.47 6.43
N VAL A 145 -24.77 9.31 7.22
CA VAL A 145 -25.31 9.86 8.45
C VAL A 145 -25.93 11.24 8.17
N LEU A 146 -27.26 11.29 8.17
CA LEU A 146 -28.08 12.49 8.06
C LEU A 146 -28.10 13.24 9.39
N LYS A 147 -27.73 14.52 9.37
CA LYS A 147 -27.80 15.41 10.54
C LYS A 147 -29.13 16.17 10.55
N GLY A 148 -29.55 16.63 11.72
CA GLY A 148 -30.69 17.53 11.86
C GLY A 148 -30.62 18.75 10.94
N GLY A 149 -31.76 19.14 10.37
CA GLY A 149 -31.86 20.24 9.40
C GLY A 149 -31.44 19.82 7.99
N GLN A 150 -31.35 18.51 7.73
CA GLN A 150 -31.06 17.95 6.41
C GLN A 150 -32.17 16.99 5.95
N ALA A 151 -32.34 16.90 4.64
CA ALA A 151 -33.17 15.88 4.00
C ALA A 151 -32.38 15.19 2.90
N VAL A 152 -32.64 13.91 2.66
CA VAL A 152 -32.16 13.19 1.48
C VAL A 152 -33.36 12.92 0.58
N ILE A 153 -33.19 13.21 -0.70
CA ILE A 153 -34.20 12.98 -1.73
C ILE A 153 -33.58 12.17 -2.87
N THR A 154 -34.25 11.10 -3.29
CA THR A 154 -33.88 10.23 -4.40
C THR A 154 -34.92 10.35 -5.50
N PHE A 155 -34.46 10.60 -6.73
CA PHE A 155 -35.30 10.77 -7.91
C PHE A 155 -35.29 9.50 -8.77
N GLU A 156 -36.36 9.29 -9.54
CA GLU A 156 -36.40 8.24 -10.56
C GLU A 156 -35.33 8.48 -11.63
N GLU A 157 -35.18 9.73 -12.10
CA GLU A 157 -34.21 10.09 -13.12
C GLU A 157 -32.94 10.76 -12.57
N GLU A 158 -31.77 10.24 -12.94
CA GLU A 158 -30.45 10.83 -12.62
C GLU A 158 -30.31 12.28 -13.12
N LYS A 159 -30.90 12.58 -14.29
CA LYS A 159 -30.84 13.92 -14.90
C LYS A 159 -31.47 15.00 -14.02
N VAL A 160 -32.52 14.65 -13.26
CA VAL A 160 -33.22 15.57 -12.36
C VAL A 160 -32.32 15.92 -11.18
N ALA A 161 -31.69 14.92 -10.58
CA ALA A 161 -30.72 15.12 -9.50
C ALA A 161 -29.55 16.02 -9.93
N GLU A 162 -28.97 15.78 -11.12
CA GLU A 162 -27.92 16.63 -11.67
C GLU A 162 -28.35 18.09 -11.87
N GLN A 163 -29.58 18.32 -12.35
CA GLN A 163 -30.10 19.67 -12.54
C GLN A 163 -30.25 20.40 -11.21
N ILE A 164 -30.78 19.73 -10.20
CA ILE A 164 -30.95 20.30 -8.86
C ILE A 164 -29.59 20.60 -8.23
N LEU A 165 -28.58 19.72 -8.38
CA LEU A 165 -27.23 19.93 -7.86
C LEU A 165 -26.51 21.15 -8.49
N ARG A 166 -26.92 21.59 -9.69
CA ARG A 166 -26.39 22.82 -10.32
C ARG A 166 -26.98 24.09 -9.72
N LEU A 167 -28.08 24.00 -8.98
CA LEU A 167 -28.70 25.15 -8.34
C LEU A 167 -27.91 25.52 -7.07
N ALA A 168 -27.52 26.79 -6.96
CA ALA A 168 -26.85 27.27 -5.74
C ALA A 168 -27.79 27.24 -4.51
N LYS A 169 -29.11 27.30 -4.75
CA LYS A 169 -30.15 27.46 -3.74
C LYS A 169 -31.53 27.20 -4.34
N CYS A 170 -32.40 26.53 -3.59
CA CYS A 170 -33.80 26.25 -3.93
C CYS A 170 -34.71 26.95 -2.89
N SER A 171 -35.65 27.77 -3.35
CA SER A 171 -36.59 28.46 -2.46
C SER A 171 -37.91 27.69 -2.41
N VAL A 172 -38.06 26.90 -1.35
CA VAL A 172 -39.22 26.04 -1.09
C VAL A 172 -40.32 26.88 -0.45
N THR A 173 -41.51 26.89 -1.03
CA THR A 173 -42.67 27.60 -0.45
C THR A 173 -43.42 26.63 0.46
N CYS A 174 -43.45 26.94 1.76
CA CYS A 174 -44.16 26.21 2.80
C CYS A 174 -45.33 27.08 3.26
N ASP A 175 -46.54 26.79 2.78
CA ASP A 175 -47.75 27.62 2.94
C ASP A 175 -47.53 29.13 2.68
N LYS A 176 -47.33 29.91 3.75
CA LYS A 176 -47.18 31.37 3.75
C LYS A 176 -45.74 31.85 3.88
N SER A 177 -44.80 30.92 4.05
CA SER A 177 -43.38 31.21 4.29
C SER A 177 -42.51 30.59 3.19
N LYS A 178 -41.37 31.22 2.92
CA LYS A 178 -40.38 30.70 1.98
C LYS A 178 -39.15 30.27 2.75
N MET A 179 -38.69 29.07 2.48
CA MET A 179 -37.50 28.49 3.07
C MET A 179 -36.45 28.26 1.99
N ASP A 180 -35.21 28.46 2.38
CA ASP A 180 -34.09 28.49 1.49
C ASP A 180 -33.21 27.27 1.73
N VAL A 181 -33.31 26.31 0.82
CA VAL A 181 -32.64 25.00 0.90
C VAL A 181 -31.47 24.96 -0.07
N LYS A 182 -30.37 24.34 0.33
CA LYS A 182 -29.19 24.17 -0.53
C LYS A 182 -29.02 22.70 -0.90
N PRO A 183 -28.94 22.36 -2.19
CA PRO A 183 -28.62 21.01 -2.63
C PRO A 183 -27.10 20.77 -2.56
N TYR A 184 -26.74 19.56 -2.17
CA TYR A 184 -25.37 19.08 -2.02
C TYR A 184 -25.27 17.67 -2.60
N SER A 185 -24.11 17.38 -3.21
CA SER A 185 -23.80 16.01 -3.63
C SER A 185 -23.48 15.16 -2.40
N LEU A 186 -23.96 13.93 -2.43
CA LEU A 186 -23.73 12.96 -1.36
C LEU A 186 -22.48 12.14 -1.66
N THR A 187 -21.56 12.00 -0.72
CA THR A 187 -20.45 11.03 -0.86
C THR A 187 -20.69 9.92 0.14
N LEU A 188 -20.91 8.70 -0.37
CA LEU A 188 -21.13 7.53 0.49
C LEU A 188 -19.79 7.03 1.02
N ASP A 189 -19.83 6.48 2.23
CA ASP A 189 -18.68 5.74 2.74
C ASP A 189 -18.42 4.50 1.89
N PRO A 190 -17.14 4.13 1.69
CA PRO A 190 -16.78 2.96 0.94
C PRO A 190 -17.43 1.72 1.52
N SER A 191 -18.06 0.95 0.65
CA SER A 191 -18.66 -0.33 0.99
C SER A 191 -17.93 -1.45 0.28
N VAL A 192 -18.11 -2.67 0.78
CA VAL A 192 -17.50 -3.86 0.21
C VAL A 192 -18.52 -4.95 -0.08
N LYS A 193 -18.22 -5.71 -1.12
CA LYS A 193 -18.96 -6.89 -1.52
C LYS A 193 -17.96 -7.99 -1.82
N PHE A 194 -18.16 -9.16 -1.25
CA PHE A 194 -17.29 -10.30 -1.50
C PHE A 194 -18.08 -11.60 -1.35
N GLU A 195 -17.55 -12.67 -1.93
CA GLU A 195 -18.12 -14.00 -1.82
C GLU A 195 -17.25 -14.85 -0.90
N VAL A 196 -17.88 -15.55 0.04
CA VAL A 196 -17.27 -16.58 0.87
C VAL A 196 -17.63 -17.92 0.24
N HIS A 197 -16.63 -18.55 -0.38
CA HIS A 197 -16.74 -19.90 -0.93
C HIS A 197 -16.30 -20.87 0.16
N ILE A 198 -17.22 -21.69 0.64
CA ILE A 198 -16.99 -22.69 1.68
C ILE A 198 -17.09 -24.07 1.03
N GLN A 199 -16.06 -24.88 1.21
CA GLN A 199 -16.01 -26.28 0.83
C GLN A 199 -15.98 -27.13 2.09
N VAL A 200 -16.88 -28.10 2.16
CA VAL A 200 -16.94 -29.08 3.26
C VAL A 200 -16.59 -30.45 2.70
N SER A 201 -15.55 -31.07 3.25
CA SER A 201 -15.18 -32.43 2.81
C SER A 201 -16.19 -33.46 3.32
N LYS A 202 -16.64 -34.36 2.44
CA LYS A 202 -17.41 -35.56 2.79
C LYS A 202 -16.51 -36.73 3.19
N LYS A 203 -15.19 -36.65 2.98
CA LYS A 203 -14.23 -37.72 3.32
C LYS A 203 -13.35 -37.36 4.51
N SER A 204 -13.19 -36.06 4.81
CA SER A 204 -12.30 -35.60 5.87
C SER A 204 -13.04 -34.97 7.03
N ILE A 205 -12.58 -35.25 8.25
CA ILE A 205 -13.03 -34.61 9.48
C ILE A 205 -11.85 -33.94 10.18
N LYS A 206 -12.16 -32.92 10.98
CA LYS A 206 -11.25 -32.34 11.96
C LYS A 206 -11.61 -32.90 13.33
N PHE A 207 -10.62 -33.33 14.12
CA PHE A 207 -10.83 -33.67 15.52
C PHE A 207 -10.03 -32.75 16.43
N CYS A 208 -10.58 -32.50 17.62
CA CYS A 208 -10.01 -31.65 18.65
C CYS A 208 -10.01 -32.37 20.00
N ASN A 209 -9.24 -31.83 20.95
CA ASN A 209 -9.10 -32.38 22.31
C ASN A 209 -8.50 -33.79 22.37
N ALA A 210 -7.64 -34.13 21.40
CA ALA A 210 -6.82 -35.33 21.48
C ALA A 210 -5.63 -35.07 22.42
N PRO A 211 -5.48 -35.83 23.53
CA PRO A 211 -4.45 -35.54 24.51
C PRO A 211 -3.07 -36.02 24.02
N PRO A 212 -1.98 -35.27 24.29
CA PRO A 212 -0.62 -35.67 23.95
C PRO A 212 -0.05 -36.65 25.00
N THR A 213 -0.74 -37.76 25.24
CA THR A 213 -0.32 -38.78 26.25
C THR A 213 0.85 -39.65 25.79
N LEU A 214 1.08 -39.73 24.48
CA LEU A 214 2.10 -40.55 23.85
C LEU A 214 2.97 -39.73 22.90
N PRO A 215 4.17 -40.22 22.53
CA PRO A 215 4.94 -39.64 21.44
C PRO A 215 4.09 -39.52 20.17
N GLU A 216 4.30 -38.44 19.42
CA GLU A 216 3.46 -38.04 18.28
C GLU A 216 3.17 -39.17 17.28
N GLU A 217 4.20 -39.93 16.87
CA GLU A 217 4.01 -41.07 15.97
C GLU A 217 3.12 -42.16 16.59
N ARG A 218 3.35 -42.52 17.85
CA ARG A 218 2.54 -43.52 18.55
C ARG A 218 1.11 -43.05 18.76
N MET A 219 0.92 -41.75 18.97
CA MET A 219 -0.39 -41.14 19.13
C MET A 219 -1.16 -41.15 17.81
N ARG A 220 -0.48 -40.81 16.70
CA ARG A 220 -1.03 -40.89 15.34
C ARG A 220 -1.49 -42.31 15.02
N ASP A 221 -0.65 -43.32 15.27
CA ASP A 221 -0.99 -44.72 15.01
C ASP A 221 -2.22 -45.17 15.83
N ARG A 222 -2.33 -44.73 17.10
CA ARG A 222 -3.48 -45.03 17.98
C ARG A 222 -4.76 -44.35 17.52
N LEU A 223 -4.67 -43.10 17.07
CA LEU A 223 -5.80 -42.39 16.47
C LEU A 223 -6.27 -43.11 15.22
N GLU A 224 -5.35 -43.48 14.34
CA GLU A 224 -5.66 -44.16 13.08
C GLU A 224 -6.31 -45.52 13.32
N LEU A 225 -5.78 -46.31 14.25
CA LEU A 225 -6.38 -47.57 14.72
C LEU A 225 -7.77 -47.37 15.34
N SER A 226 -8.01 -46.23 16.00
CA SER A 226 -9.33 -45.95 16.59
C SER A 226 -10.34 -45.53 15.52
N PHE A 227 -9.96 -44.62 14.63
CA PHE A 227 -10.80 -44.14 13.54
C PHE A 227 -11.06 -45.20 12.47
N SER A 228 -10.21 -46.22 12.34
CA SER A 228 -10.45 -47.38 11.48
C SER A 228 -11.44 -48.41 12.04
N ARG A 229 -11.80 -48.33 13.33
CA ARG A 229 -12.73 -49.28 13.95
C ARG A 229 -14.18 -48.97 13.59
N VAL A 230 -14.75 -49.81 12.72
CA VAL A 230 -16.18 -49.78 12.36
C VAL A 230 -17.09 -49.94 13.58
N SER A 231 -16.67 -50.72 14.60
CA SER A 231 -17.44 -50.90 15.85
C SER A 231 -17.68 -49.61 16.63
N ARG A 232 -16.82 -48.60 16.46
CA ARG A 232 -16.95 -47.28 17.10
C ARG A 232 -17.60 -46.23 16.17
N GLY A 233 -18.03 -46.65 14.97
CA GLY A 233 -18.54 -45.76 13.93
C GLY A 233 -17.45 -45.16 13.03
N GLY A 234 -16.23 -45.69 13.10
CA GLY A 234 -15.13 -45.35 12.19
C GLY A 234 -15.19 -46.14 10.88
N GLY A 235 -14.13 -46.06 10.08
CA GLY A 235 -14.00 -46.76 8.80
C GLY A 235 -12.61 -46.59 8.20
N GLU A 236 -12.37 -47.18 7.04
CA GLU A 236 -11.03 -47.23 6.43
C GLU A 236 -10.42 -45.84 6.26
N VAL A 237 -9.28 -45.62 6.93
CA VAL A 237 -8.56 -44.35 6.97
C VAL A 237 -7.56 -44.35 5.82
N ASP A 238 -7.61 -43.30 5.00
CA ASP A 238 -6.64 -43.02 3.95
C ASP A 238 -5.42 -42.28 4.51
N LYS A 239 -5.67 -41.26 5.34
CA LYS A 239 -4.61 -40.42 5.91
C LYS A 239 -5.02 -39.86 7.27
N LEU A 240 -4.08 -39.83 8.22
CA LEU A 240 -4.25 -39.16 9.51
C LEU A 240 -3.10 -38.20 9.82
N GLU A 241 -3.46 -36.97 10.15
CA GLU A 241 -2.56 -35.91 10.57
C GLU A 241 -2.90 -35.50 12.00
N TYR A 242 -1.89 -35.34 12.85
CA TYR A 242 -2.06 -34.99 14.25
C TYR A 242 -1.00 -33.99 14.68
N ASP A 243 -1.41 -32.94 15.36
CA ASP A 243 -0.53 -31.95 15.97
C ASP A 243 -0.59 -32.06 17.50
N LYS A 244 0.54 -32.46 18.09
CA LYS A 244 0.69 -32.62 19.54
C LYS A 244 0.58 -31.32 20.34
N HIS A 245 0.86 -30.18 19.73
CA HIS A 245 0.89 -28.89 20.43
C HIS A 245 -0.52 -28.33 20.64
N THR A 246 -1.38 -28.53 19.64
CA THR A 246 -2.77 -28.07 19.68
C THR A 246 -3.75 -29.17 20.11
N GLY A 247 -3.32 -30.44 20.08
CA GLY A 247 -4.21 -31.59 20.34
C GLY A 247 -5.30 -31.71 19.28
N THR A 248 -5.03 -31.23 18.06
CA THR A 248 -5.96 -31.26 16.93
C THR A 248 -5.38 -32.06 15.78
N GLY A 249 -6.24 -32.53 14.90
CA GLY A 249 -5.80 -33.26 13.72
C GLY A 249 -6.89 -33.40 12.67
N ARG A 250 -6.51 -33.99 11.55
CA ARG A 250 -7.37 -34.28 10.41
C ARG A 250 -7.32 -35.77 10.12
N VAL A 251 -8.49 -36.36 9.88
CA VAL A 251 -8.60 -37.73 9.36
C VAL A 251 -9.29 -37.67 8.02
N THR A 252 -8.73 -38.36 7.03
CA THR A 252 -9.35 -38.59 5.73
C THR A 252 -9.68 -40.07 5.61
N PHE A 253 -10.93 -40.36 5.29
CA PHE A 253 -11.43 -41.73 5.06
C PHE A 253 -11.51 -42.01 3.56
N LEU A 254 -11.40 -43.28 3.18
CA LEU A 254 -11.64 -43.69 1.79
C LEU A 254 -13.13 -43.55 1.40
N ASN A 255 -14.04 -43.76 2.35
CA ASN A 255 -15.49 -43.74 2.15
C ASN A 255 -16.13 -42.45 2.69
N THR A 256 -17.01 -41.82 1.90
CA THR A 256 -17.70 -40.56 2.24
C THR A 256 -18.69 -40.69 3.40
N GLY A 257 -19.35 -41.84 3.57
CA GLY A 257 -20.38 -42.01 4.60
C GLY A 257 -19.85 -42.00 6.05
N VAL A 258 -18.55 -42.24 6.26
CA VAL A 258 -17.97 -42.34 7.62
C VAL A 258 -17.82 -40.95 8.25
N ALA A 259 -17.28 -40.00 7.49
CA ALA A 259 -17.03 -38.64 7.97
C ALA A 259 -18.34 -37.93 8.37
N GLU A 260 -19.38 -38.03 7.53
CA GLU A 260 -20.69 -37.42 7.79
C GLU A 260 -21.32 -37.94 9.10
N ASN A 261 -21.28 -39.26 9.31
CA ASN A 261 -21.80 -39.89 10.52
C ASN A 261 -21.03 -39.47 11.79
N LEU A 262 -19.69 -39.36 11.70
CA LEU A 262 -18.85 -38.93 12.81
C LEU A 262 -19.09 -37.45 13.17
N VAL A 263 -19.23 -36.59 12.16
CA VAL A 263 -19.58 -35.18 12.35
C VAL A 263 -20.96 -35.03 12.99
N HIS A 264 -21.95 -35.81 12.55
CA HIS A 264 -23.30 -35.76 13.13
C HIS A 264 -23.33 -36.18 14.60
N ARG A 265 -22.48 -37.14 15.00
CA ARG A 265 -22.30 -37.53 16.40
C ARG A 265 -21.55 -36.47 17.23
N GLY A 266 -20.65 -35.71 16.59
CA GLY A 266 -19.87 -34.62 17.20
C GLY A 266 -18.81 -35.06 18.21
N LYS A 267 -18.86 -36.31 18.71
CA LYS A 267 -17.95 -36.86 19.71
C LYS A 267 -17.54 -38.27 19.33
N PHE A 268 -16.26 -38.59 19.50
CA PHE A 268 -15.68 -39.89 19.16
C PHE A 268 -14.77 -40.41 20.27
N CYS A 269 -14.80 -41.73 20.50
CA CYS A 269 -14.00 -42.35 21.57
C CYS A 269 -12.74 -43.01 20.99
N VAL A 270 -11.58 -42.47 21.34
CA VAL A 270 -10.26 -42.93 20.91
C VAL A 270 -9.60 -43.75 22.02
N ASP A 271 -9.03 -44.90 21.66
CA ASP A 271 -8.26 -45.74 22.57
C ASP A 271 -6.77 -45.37 22.52
N THR A 272 -6.33 -44.62 23.53
CA THR A 272 -4.95 -44.15 23.68
C THR A 272 -4.18 -44.92 24.77
N GLY A 273 -4.72 -46.06 25.22
CA GLY A 273 -4.36 -46.72 26.49
C GLY A 273 -5.39 -46.46 27.59
N SER A 274 -6.12 -45.34 27.48
CA SER A 274 -7.41 -45.10 28.13
C SER A 274 -8.38 -44.58 27.07
N ASP A 275 -9.67 -44.91 27.22
CA ASP A 275 -10.72 -44.38 26.34
C ASP A 275 -10.89 -42.88 26.60
N VAL A 276 -10.56 -42.06 25.59
CA VAL A 276 -10.66 -40.59 25.64
C VAL A 276 -11.64 -40.13 24.58
N LEU A 277 -12.45 -39.15 24.94
CA LEU A 277 -13.43 -38.56 24.04
C LEU A 277 -12.82 -37.34 23.33
N VAL A 278 -12.82 -37.38 22.00
CA VAL A 278 -12.40 -36.28 21.12
C VAL A 278 -13.61 -35.65 20.46
N ASP A 279 -13.57 -34.34 20.23
CA ASP A 279 -14.62 -33.63 19.52
C ASP A 279 -14.37 -33.75 18.02
N VAL A 280 -15.41 -34.11 17.27
CA VAL A 280 -15.35 -34.25 15.81
C VAL A 280 -16.13 -33.12 15.18
N LEU A 281 -15.45 -32.42 14.27
CA LEU A 281 -15.94 -31.26 13.55
C LEU A 281 -15.80 -31.52 12.04
N PRO A 282 -16.70 -30.96 11.22
CA PRO A 282 -16.51 -30.97 9.78
C PRO A 282 -15.26 -30.18 9.40
N LEU A 283 -14.58 -30.63 8.35
CA LEU A 283 -13.45 -29.91 7.80
C LEU A 283 -13.94 -28.87 6.79
N TYR A 284 -13.79 -27.60 7.15
CA TYR A 284 -14.09 -26.46 6.29
C TYR A 284 -12.81 -25.97 5.60
N GLU A 285 -12.89 -25.81 4.29
CA GLU A 285 -11.98 -24.97 3.52
C GLU A 285 -12.75 -23.73 3.08
N TYR A 286 -12.18 -22.54 3.26
CA TYR A 286 -12.84 -21.29 2.90
C TYR A 286 -11.93 -20.42 2.03
N GLN A 287 -12.53 -19.79 1.03
CA GLN A 287 -11.86 -18.86 0.14
C GLN A 287 -12.71 -17.61 -0.03
N LEU A 288 -12.08 -16.44 0.12
CA LEU A 288 -12.71 -15.17 -0.20
C LEU A 288 -12.47 -14.88 -1.69
N ARG A 289 -13.54 -14.69 -2.45
CA ARG A 289 -13.50 -14.39 -3.88
C ARG A 289 -14.32 -13.14 -4.21
N LYS A 290 -14.13 -12.61 -5.41
CA LYS A 290 -14.86 -11.45 -5.96
C LYS A 290 -14.94 -10.26 -5.01
N PHE A 291 -13.82 -9.92 -4.35
CA PHE A 291 -13.75 -8.73 -3.51
C PHE A 291 -13.89 -7.48 -4.37
N GLN A 292 -14.93 -6.71 -4.10
CA GLN A 292 -15.28 -5.47 -4.79
C GLN A 292 -15.42 -4.37 -3.75
N THR A 293 -14.76 -3.25 -4.00
CA THR A 293 -14.90 -2.02 -3.20
C THR A 293 -15.71 -1.02 -4.00
N TYR A 294 -16.73 -0.46 -3.37
CA TYR A 294 -17.54 0.59 -3.96
C TYR A 294 -17.33 1.87 -3.18
N SER A 295 -16.95 2.93 -3.87
CA SER A 295 -16.98 4.29 -3.34
C SER A 295 -17.57 5.15 -4.43
N GLY A 296 -18.77 5.67 -4.20
CA GLY A 296 -19.53 6.36 -5.23
C GLY A 296 -20.34 7.51 -4.68
N VAL A 297 -20.58 8.48 -5.55
CA VAL A 297 -21.63 9.48 -5.38
C VAL A 297 -22.91 8.83 -5.96
N PRO A 298 -24.02 8.75 -5.22
CA PRO A 298 -25.27 8.27 -5.76
C PRO A 298 -25.83 9.33 -6.71
N ASN A 299 -25.89 9.02 -8.00
CA ASN A 299 -26.17 10.02 -9.02
C ASN A 299 -27.65 10.46 -9.04
N ARG A 300 -28.55 9.64 -8.49
CA ARG A 300 -30.00 9.91 -8.39
C ARG A 300 -30.41 10.57 -7.07
N THR A 301 -29.48 10.72 -6.12
CA THR A 301 -29.79 11.19 -4.76
C THR A 301 -29.13 12.54 -4.48
N VAL A 302 -29.90 13.45 -3.89
CA VAL A 302 -29.47 14.79 -3.49
C VAL A 302 -29.61 14.97 -1.99
N LEU A 303 -28.60 15.57 -1.35
CA LEU A 303 -28.66 16.00 0.03
C LEU A 303 -29.12 17.45 0.09
N LEU A 304 -30.21 17.71 0.77
CA LEU A 304 -30.76 19.04 1.01
C LEU A 304 -30.36 19.50 2.40
N GLY A 305 -29.73 20.69 2.50
CA GLY A 305 -29.31 21.27 3.77
C GLY A 305 -29.85 22.69 3.97
N GLY A 306 -29.82 23.15 5.22
CA GLY A 306 -30.31 24.48 5.61
C GLY A 306 -31.83 24.53 5.79
N ILE A 307 -32.45 23.38 6.05
CA ILE A 307 -33.88 23.26 6.28
C ILE A 307 -34.20 23.77 7.68
N GLN A 308 -35.08 24.76 7.76
CA GLN A 308 -35.58 25.35 9.00
C GLN A 308 -36.83 24.57 9.45
N ALA A 309 -36.92 24.29 10.75
CA ALA A 309 -38.09 23.65 11.36
C ALA A 309 -39.28 24.63 11.44
N LEU A 310 -39.90 24.95 10.30
CA LEU A 310 -41.04 25.86 10.19
C LEU A 310 -42.38 25.20 10.57
N MET A 311 -42.43 23.87 10.48
CA MET A 311 -43.59 23.01 10.72
C MET A 311 -43.10 21.65 11.24
N ASP A 312 -44.03 20.73 11.48
CA ASP A 312 -43.74 19.36 11.88
C ASP A 312 -43.04 18.55 10.77
N GLU A 313 -42.49 17.39 11.16
CA GLU A 313 -41.61 16.58 10.30
C GLU A 313 -42.33 16.10 9.03
N GLU A 314 -43.57 15.62 9.17
CA GLU A 314 -44.34 15.05 8.05
C GLU A 314 -44.76 16.16 7.08
N ASP A 315 -45.37 17.24 7.57
CA ASP A 315 -45.77 18.36 6.72
C ASP A 315 -44.56 18.98 5.98
N LEU A 316 -43.41 19.13 6.65
CA LEU A 316 -42.22 19.69 6.00
C LEU A 316 -41.66 18.78 4.92
N GLN A 317 -41.69 17.46 5.17
CA GLN A 317 -41.26 16.47 4.19
C GLN A 317 -42.16 16.50 2.96
N ASP A 318 -43.48 16.55 3.13
CA ASP A 318 -44.45 16.63 2.04
C ASP A 318 -44.25 17.91 1.20
N HIS A 319 -44.01 19.05 1.85
CA HIS A 319 -43.73 20.31 1.15
C HIS A 319 -42.44 20.25 0.32
N LEU A 320 -41.40 19.59 0.83
CA LEU A 320 -40.16 19.36 0.09
C LEU A 320 -40.41 18.45 -1.12
N GLU A 321 -41.12 17.34 -0.92
CA GLU A 321 -41.47 16.40 -1.99
C GLU A 321 -42.25 17.09 -3.10
N ILE A 322 -43.35 17.78 -2.77
CA ILE A 322 -44.17 18.51 -3.73
C ILE A 322 -43.37 19.60 -4.46
N HIS A 323 -42.42 20.26 -3.77
CA HIS A 323 -41.58 21.27 -4.42
C HIS A 323 -40.66 20.66 -5.47
N PHE A 324 -40.01 19.54 -5.15
CA PHE A 324 -39.05 18.85 -6.00
C PHE A 324 -39.69 17.86 -6.99
N GLN A 325 -41.00 17.63 -6.89
CA GLN A 325 -41.77 16.91 -7.91
C GLN A 325 -42.21 17.83 -9.07
N LYS A 326 -42.27 19.15 -8.84
CA LYS A 326 -42.73 20.12 -9.85
C LYS A 326 -41.67 20.36 -10.93
N PRO A 327 -41.98 20.12 -12.23
CA PRO A 327 -41.03 20.38 -13.32
C PRO A 327 -40.62 21.86 -13.44
N SER A 328 -41.50 22.78 -13.02
CA SER A 328 -41.21 24.23 -12.99
C SER A 328 -40.05 24.61 -12.07
N ASN A 329 -39.72 23.74 -11.11
CA ASN A 329 -38.62 23.92 -10.16
C ASN A 329 -37.41 23.04 -10.52
N TYR A 330 -37.32 22.58 -11.77
CA TYR A 330 -36.30 21.61 -12.21
C TYR A 330 -36.40 20.25 -11.50
N GLY A 331 -37.58 19.96 -10.94
CA GLY A 331 -37.92 18.72 -10.26
C GLY A 331 -38.40 17.62 -11.21
N GLY A 332 -38.68 16.45 -10.65
CA GLY A 332 -39.14 15.26 -11.37
C GLY A 332 -39.69 14.21 -10.43
N GLU A 333 -39.97 13.00 -10.91
CA GLU A 333 -40.54 11.95 -10.08
C GLU A 333 -39.60 11.57 -8.93
N VAL A 334 -40.14 11.62 -7.71
CA VAL A 334 -39.43 11.36 -6.47
C VAL A 334 -39.71 9.91 -6.08
N GLU A 335 -38.66 9.12 -5.93
CA GLU A 335 -38.77 7.73 -5.49
C GLU A 335 -38.83 7.65 -3.96
N ASN A 336 -38.03 8.48 -3.27
CA ASN A 336 -37.95 8.48 -1.82
C ASN A 336 -37.46 9.82 -1.29
N ILE A 337 -38.02 10.28 -0.18
CA ILE A 337 -37.55 11.44 0.57
C ILE A 337 -37.57 11.14 2.07
N LYS A 338 -36.53 11.61 2.78
CA LYS A 338 -36.54 11.60 4.24
C LYS A 338 -35.90 12.86 4.80
N TYR A 339 -36.67 13.59 5.60
CA TYR A 339 -36.19 14.73 6.40
C TYR A 339 -35.80 14.30 7.82
N VAL A 340 -34.79 14.96 8.39
CA VAL A 340 -34.34 14.78 9.77
C VAL A 340 -34.43 16.12 10.52
N PRO A 341 -35.28 16.23 11.57
CA PRO A 341 -35.44 17.46 12.33
C PRO A 341 -34.21 17.78 13.18
N ASP A 342 -34.05 19.06 13.51
CA ASP A 342 -32.94 19.56 14.33
C ASP A 342 -32.85 18.82 15.67
N GLY A 343 -31.64 18.43 16.06
CA GLY A 343 -31.39 17.68 17.31
C GLY A 343 -31.50 16.17 17.18
N THR A 344 -31.88 15.64 16.02
CA THR A 344 -31.87 14.19 15.73
C THR A 344 -30.84 13.82 14.66
N GLN A 345 -30.51 12.54 14.59
CA GLN A 345 -29.57 11.99 13.61
C GLN A 345 -30.11 10.64 13.13
N LEU A 346 -30.05 10.42 11.81
CA LEU A 346 -30.51 9.18 11.18
C LEU A 346 -29.40 8.62 10.28
N THR A 347 -29.31 7.31 10.16
CA THR A 347 -28.42 6.66 9.20
C THR A 347 -29.23 6.12 8.04
N ALA A 348 -28.99 6.64 6.84
CA ALA A 348 -29.57 6.15 5.60
C ALA A 348 -28.70 5.03 5.03
N PHE A 349 -29.32 3.93 4.60
CA PHE A 349 -28.65 2.81 3.95
C PHE A 349 -29.00 2.78 2.47
N PHE A 350 -27.99 2.58 1.63
CA PHE A 350 -28.11 2.56 0.18
C PHE A 350 -27.96 1.13 -0.34
N SER A 351 -28.62 0.86 -1.47
CA SER A 351 -28.53 -0.43 -2.17
C SER A 351 -28.31 -0.16 -3.65
N GLU A 352 -27.71 -1.11 -4.37
CA GLU A 352 -27.61 -1.05 -5.82
C GLU A 352 -29.02 -1.17 -6.43
N ASP A 353 -29.30 -0.41 -7.49
CA ASP A 353 -30.51 -0.60 -8.29
C ASP A 353 -30.47 -2.01 -8.88
N ILE A 354 -31.34 -2.89 -8.37
CA ILE A 354 -31.53 -4.21 -8.95
C ILE A 354 -32.31 -3.98 -10.24
N THR A 355 -31.59 -3.79 -11.34
CA THR A 355 -32.19 -4.02 -12.65
C THR A 355 -32.52 -5.50 -12.69
N GLU A 356 -33.78 -5.83 -12.39
CA GLU A 356 -34.36 -7.10 -12.79
C GLU A 356 -34.22 -7.16 -14.30
N LYS A 357 -33.10 -7.74 -14.77
CA LYS A 357 -33.06 -8.32 -16.09
C LYS A 357 -33.96 -9.53 -15.98
N GLU A 358 -35.26 -9.30 -16.23
CA GLU A 358 -36.19 -10.36 -16.63
C GLU A 358 -35.46 -11.21 -17.67
N GLN A 359 -35.16 -12.46 -17.29
CA GLN A 359 -34.66 -13.50 -18.19
C GLN A 359 -35.81 -14.43 -18.53
#